data_AF-A0A8C3NFW8-F1
#
_entry.id   AF-A0A8C3NFW8-F1
#
_cell.length_a   1.000
_cell.length_b   1.000
_cell.length_c   1.000
_cell.angle_alpha   90.00
_cell.angle_beta   90.00
_cell.angle_gamma   90.00
#
_symmetry.space_group_name_H-M   'P 1'
#
loop_
_entity.id
_entity.type
_entity.pdbx_description
1 polymer ?
#
loop_
_entity_poly.entity_id
_entity_poly.type
_entity_poly.pdbx_seq_one_letter_code
_entity_poly.pdbx_strand_id
1 'polypeptide(L)'
;GAPIAAPGPRGDDLRLEESLCVFSIERRVFNCLFLVLSGRGFAFRRKQKIERQYRKLLKKRRQVHSQQDDQFTDTYPEHLKHLYLAEEEKLKKRRRTPDDSVSPEEKLNKAWYLWLCLLHGTQCLKNVYFFPQKAKEDYEKIKAEHARKKEVNLKQSSYLIKKKMEAFKILSKKTKKGQPNLNLQVEFLLQKIQQNT
;
A
#
# COMPACT_ATOMS: atom_id res chain seq x y z
N GLY A 1 31.81 -8.94 -91.86
CA GLY A 1 30.55 -8.63 -91.16
C GLY A 1 30.24 -9.76 -90.19
N ALA A 2 30.16 -9.43 -88.91
CA ALA A 2 29.77 -10.31 -87.80
C ALA A 2 29.33 -9.43 -86.61
N PRO A 3 28.47 -9.93 -85.69
CA PRO A 3 27.26 -9.22 -85.30
C PRO A 3 27.39 -8.35 -84.03
N ILE A 4 26.50 -7.35 -83.94
CA ILE A 4 26.33 -6.44 -82.80
C ILE A 4 25.68 -7.22 -81.66
N ALA A 5 26.39 -7.32 -80.52
CA ALA A 5 25.88 -7.89 -79.29
C ALA A 5 24.90 -6.94 -78.59
N ALA A 6 23.74 -7.45 -78.19
CA ALA A 6 22.76 -6.72 -77.41
C ALA A 6 23.27 -6.46 -75.97
N PRO A 7 23.07 -5.27 -75.39
CA PRO A 7 23.35 -5.03 -73.98
C PRO A 7 22.29 -5.71 -73.10
N GLY A 8 22.75 -6.55 -72.17
CA GLY A 8 21.90 -7.22 -71.18
C GLY A 8 21.23 -6.26 -70.18
N PRO A 9 20.23 -6.73 -69.43
CA PRO A 9 19.39 -5.87 -68.59
C PRO A 9 20.19 -5.29 -67.42
N ARG A 10 20.05 -3.97 -67.22
CA ARG A 10 20.64 -3.18 -66.14
C ARG A 10 20.00 -3.53 -64.79
N GLY A 11 20.83 -3.68 -63.76
CA GLY A 11 20.47 -4.05 -62.39
C GLY A 11 19.84 -2.92 -61.57
N ASP A 12 18.70 -2.40 -62.01
CA ASP A 12 17.95 -1.35 -61.29
C ASP A 12 16.83 -1.90 -60.37
N ASP A 13 16.57 -3.21 -60.39
CA ASP A 13 15.44 -3.84 -59.69
C ASP A 13 15.67 -4.03 -58.17
N LEU A 14 16.92 -4.11 -57.72
CA LEU A 14 17.25 -4.38 -56.32
C LEU A 14 17.16 -3.15 -55.40
N ARG A 15 17.20 -1.93 -55.94
CA ARG A 15 17.10 -0.69 -55.13
C ARG A 15 15.66 -0.30 -54.80
N LEU A 16 14.69 -0.71 -55.62
CA LEU A 16 13.28 -0.38 -55.39
C LEU A 16 12.68 -1.27 -54.29
N GLU A 17 13.00 -2.57 -54.25
CA GLU A 17 12.56 -3.50 -53.21
C GLU A 17 13.10 -3.12 -51.81
N GLU A 18 14.36 -2.67 -51.71
CA GLU A 18 14.92 -2.19 -50.45
C GLU A 18 14.20 -0.93 -49.94
N SER A 19 13.87 0.01 -50.84
CA SER A 19 13.14 1.23 -50.48
C SER A 19 11.70 0.95 -50.05
N LEU A 20 11.02 -0.01 -50.68
CA LEU A 20 9.67 -0.45 -50.30
C LEU A 20 9.65 -1.17 -48.95
N CYS A 21 10.69 -1.97 -48.65
CA CYS A 21 10.85 -2.63 -47.36
C CYS A 21 11.05 -1.61 -46.22
N VAL A 22 11.91 -0.62 -46.42
CA VAL A 22 12.15 0.46 -45.45
C VAL A 22 10.88 1.29 -45.23
N PHE A 23 10.16 1.67 -46.29
CA PHE A 23 8.88 2.38 -46.17
C PHE A 23 7.79 1.55 -45.45
N SER A 24 7.78 0.23 -45.63
CA SER A 24 6.84 -0.68 -44.96
C SER A 24 7.17 -0.84 -43.46
N ILE A 25 8.45 -0.86 -43.11
CA ILE A 25 8.94 -0.89 -41.73
C ILE A 25 8.64 0.44 -41.03
N GLU A 26 8.91 1.57 -41.66
CA GLU A 26 8.62 2.90 -41.10
C GLU A 26 7.12 3.13 -40.90
N ARG A 27 6.27 2.71 -41.85
CA ARG A 27 4.81 2.73 -41.66
C ARG A 27 4.36 1.86 -40.49
N ARG A 28 4.95 0.68 -40.29
CA ARG A 28 4.62 -0.19 -39.13
C ARG A 28 5.04 0.45 -37.81
N VAL A 29 6.25 1.02 -37.75
CA VAL A 29 6.76 1.71 -36.56
C VAL A 29 5.91 2.95 -36.23
N PHE A 30 5.55 3.75 -37.23
CA PHE A 30 4.71 4.93 -37.06
C PHE A 30 3.29 4.58 -36.58
N ASN A 31 2.69 3.51 -37.14
CA ASN A 31 1.36 3.04 -36.72
C ASN A 31 1.39 2.45 -35.29
N CYS A 32 2.45 1.74 -34.92
CA CYS A 32 2.66 1.28 -33.55
C CYS A 32 2.81 2.44 -32.55
N LEU A 33 3.57 3.48 -32.90
CA LEU A 33 3.74 4.67 -32.05
C LEU A 33 2.42 5.44 -31.90
N PHE A 34 1.67 5.60 -33.00
CA PHE A 34 0.34 6.22 -33.00
C PHE A 34 -0.67 5.42 -32.15
N LEU A 35 -0.65 4.08 -32.18
CA LEU A 35 -1.53 3.21 -31.38
C LEU A 35 -1.22 3.23 -29.87
N VAL A 36 0.05 3.44 -29.50
CA VAL A 36 0.48 3.64 -28.11
C VAL A 36 0.03 5.01 -27.60
N LEU A 37 0.19 6.07 -28.39
CA LEU A 37 -0.24 7.43 -28.05
C LEU A 37 -1.78 7.59 -28.03
N SER A 38 -2.49 6.94 -28.94
CA SER A 38 -3.97 6.96 -29.02
C SER A 38 -4.67 6.13 -27.94
N GLY A 39 -3.91 5.39 -27.11
CA GLY A 39 -4.46 4.55 -26.04
C GLY A 39 -5.33 3.38 -26.55
N ARG A 40 -5.13 2.90 -27.78
CA ARG A 40 -5.93 1.80 -28.38
C ARG A 40 -5.10 0.56 -28.76
N GLY A 41 -3.86 0.46 -28.30
CA GLY A 41 -2.97 -0.67 -28.54
C GLY A 41 -3.04 -1.84 -27.53
N PHE A 42 -2.26 -2.89 -27.81
CA PHE A 42 -2.18 -4.10 -26.97
C PHE A 42 -1.70 -3.83 -25.54
N ALA A 43 -0.69 -2.95 -25.37
CA ALA A 43 -0.19 -2.54 -24.07
C ALA A 43 -1.27 -1.87 -23.20
N PHE A 44 -2.14 -1.06 -23.82
CA PHE A 44 -3.27 -0.43 -23.13
C PHE A 44 -4.34 -1.46 -22.71
N ARG A 45 -4.67 -2.43 -23.59
CA ARG A 45 -5.60 -3.53 -23.24
C ARG A 45 -5.06 -4.39 -22.09
N ARG A 46 -3.75 -4.67 -22.07
CA ARG A 46 -3.07 -5.37 -20.95
C ARG A 46 -3.14 -4.55 -19.66
N LYS A 47 -2.84 -3.25 -19.72
CA LYS A 47 -2.95 -2.32 -18.57
C LYS A 47 -4.37 -2.30 -18.00
N GLN A 48 -5.40 -2.17 -18.85
CA GLN A 48 -6.79 -2.22 -18.42
C GLN A 48 -7.17 -3.57 -17.81
N LYS A 49 -6.65 -4.68 -18.34
CA LYS A 49 -6.89 -6.02 -17.78
C LYS A 49 -6.31 -6.13 -16.37
N ILE A 50 -5.06 -5.69 -16.16
CA ILE A 50 -4.41 -5.66 -14.85
C ILE A 50 -5.18 -4.79 -13.87
N GLU A 51 -5.57 -3.58 -14.29
CA GLU A 51 -6.31 -2.64 -13.46
C GLU A 51 -7.68 -3.19 -13.03
N ARG A 52 -8.39 -3.86 -13.93
CA ARG A 52 -9.66 -4.55 -13.60
C ARG A 52 -9.46 -5.65 -12.57
N GLN A 53 -8.39 -6.46 -12.70
CA GLN A 53 -8.08 -7.50 -11.71
C GLN A 53 -7.73 -6.90 -10.35
N TYR A 54 -6.95 -5.83 -10.32
CA TYR A 54 -6.61 -5.12 -9.09
C TYR A 54 -7.85 -4.55 -8.39
N ARG A 55 -8.76 -3.90 -9.13
CA ARG A 55 -10.04 -3.41 -8.58
C ARG A 55 -10.91 -4.55 -8.04
N LYS A 56 -10.89 -5.74 -8.68
CA LYS A 56 -11.60 -6.93 -8.15
C LYS A 56 -11.03 -7.39 -6.81
N LEU A 57 -9.70 -7.42 -6.66
CA LEU A 57 -9.05 -7.76 -5.40
C LEU A 57 -9.39 -6.76 -4.29
N LEU A 58 -9.39 -5.47 -4.59
CA LEU A 58 -9.80 -4.43 -3.63
C LEU A 58 -11.25 -4.58 -3.18
N LYS A 59 -12.17 -4.92 -4.09
CA LYS A 59 -13.58 -5.20 -3.75
C LYS A 59 -13.71 -6.42 -2.85
N LYS A 60 -13.02 -7.52 -3.16
CA LYS A 60 -13.02 -8.74 -2.31
C LYS A 60 -12.49 -8.44 -0.91
N ARG A 61 -11.38 -7.71 -0.80
CA ARG A 61 -10.82 -7.34 0.51
C ARG A 61 -11.77 -6.46 1.34
N ARG A 62 -12.43 -5.48 0.71
CA ARG A 62 -13.43 -4.63 1.38
C ARG A 62 -14.67 -5.42 1.81
N GLN A 63 -15.13 -6.36 0.97
CA GLN A 63 -16.29 -7.20 1.27
C GLN A 63 -16.03 -8.17 2.44
N VAL A 64 -14.81 -8.71 2.54
CA VAL A 64 -14.38 -9.52 3.70
C VAL A 64 -14.33 -8.66 4.97
N HIS A 65 -13.80 -7.43 4.89
CA HIS A 65 -13.82 -6.50 6.04
C HIS A 65 -15.24 -6.09 6.47
N SER A 66 -16.20 -5.94 5.55
CA SER A 66 -17.60 -5.67 5.94
C SER A 66 -18.34 -6.88 6.50
N GLN A 67 -17.86 -8.11 6.25
CA GLN A 67 -18.37 -9.31 6.91
C GLN A 67 -17.66 -9.58 8.25
N GLN A 68 -16.46 -9.02 8.41
CA GLN A 68 -15.66 -8.97 9.63
C GLN A 68 -15.71 -7.58 10.27
N ASP A 69 -16.89 -6.94 10.32
CA ASP A 69 -17.15 -6.01 11.43
C ASP A 69 -17.28 -6.89 12.68
N ASP A 70 -16.14 -7.49 13.04
CA ASP A 70 -15.97 -8.44 14.09
C ASP A 70 -16.39 -7.72 15.35
N GLN A 71 -17.31 -8.35 16.05
CA GLN A 71 -17.60 -8.11 17.45
C GLN A 71 -16.37 -8.50 18.30
N PHE A 72 -15.20 -8.00 17.93
CA PHE A 72 -13.94 -8.16 18.65
C PHE A 72 -14.03 -7.25 19.87
N THR A 73 -14.74 -7.75 20.87
CA THR A 73 -14.49 -7.29 22.22
C THR A 73 -13.02 -7.59 22.49
N ASP A 74 -12.23 -6.55 22.76
CA ASP A 74 -10.81 -6.61 23.13
C ASP A 74 -10.63 -7.28 24.52
N THR A 75 -11.58 -8.13 24.91
CA THR A 75 -11.64 -8.91 26.14
C THR A 75 -11.25 -10.33 25.78
N TYR A 76 -9.99 -10.65 26.05
CA TYR A 76 -9.44 -11.97 25.78
C TYR A 76 -10.20 -13.03 26.60
N PRO A 77 -10.69 -14.12 25.99
CA PRO A 77 -11.32 -15.20 26.74
C PRO A 77 -10.38 -15.73 27.81
N GLU A 78 -10.85 -15.78 29.06
CA GLU A 78 -10.04 -16.09 30.24
C GLU A 78 -9.25 -17.41 30.10
N HIS A 79 -9.85 -18.39 29.41
CA HIS A 79 -9.27 -19.70 29.18
C HIS A 79 -8.05 -19.70 28.25
N LEU A 80 -7.79 -18.67 27.45
CA LEU A 80 -6.65 -18.61 26.51
C LEU A 80 -5.47 -17.81 27.05
N LYS A 81 -5.61 -17.17 28.22
CA LYS A 81 -4.56 -16.36 28.86
C LYS A 81 -3.25 -17.13 29.04
N HIS A 82 -3.32 -18.43 29.26
CA HIS A 82 -2.15 -19.29 29.47
C HIS A 82 -1.29 -19.44 28.20
N LEU A 83 -1.89 -19.47 27.01
CA LEU A 83 -1.14 -19.53 25.74
C LEU A 83 -0.32 -18.25 25.55
N TYR A 84 -0.89 -17.10 25.91
CA TYR A 84 -0.21 -15.81 25.85
C TYR A 84 0.94 -15.72 26.86
N LEU A 85 0.71 -16.12 28.11
CA LEU A 85 1.78 -16.17 29.12
C LEU A 85 2.92 -17.12 28.69
N ALA A 86 2.60 -18.24 28.04
CA ALA A 86 3.59 -19.15 27.49
C ALA A 86 4.37 -18.55 26.30
N GLU A 87 3.72 -17.77 25.44
CA GLU A 87 4.37 -17.06 24.34
C GLU A 87 5.27 -15.93 24.85
N GLU A 88 4.79 -15.11 25.80
CA GLU A 88 5.58 -14.07 26.45
C GLU A 88 6.83 -14.62 27.15
N GLU A 89 6.71 -15.76 27.86
CA GLU A 89 7.86 -16.41 28.47
C GLU A 89 8.87 -16.91 27.45
N LYS A 90 8.41 -17.52 26.35
CA LYS A 90 9.30 -17.96 25.26
C LYS A 90 10.00 -16.78 24.59
N LEU A 91 9.30 -15.66 24.38
CA LEU A 91 9.87 -14.44 23.84
C LEU A 91 10.87 -13.79 24.80
N LYS A 92 10.58 -13.79 26.11
CA LYS A 92 11.49 -13.28 27.14
C LYS A 92 12.74 -14.16 27.28
N LYS A 93 12.60 -15.49 27.14
CA LYS A 93 13.72 -16.45 27.09
C LYS A 93 14.57 -16.23 25.84
N ARG A 94 13.96 -16.01 24.66
CA ARG A 94 14.66 -15.63 23.41
C ARG A 94 15.41 -14.30 23.52
N ARG A 95 14.86 -13.32 24.24
CA ARG A 95 15.52 -12.01 24.47
C ARG A 95 16.61 -12.06 25.54
N ARG A 96 16.67 -13.11 26.35
CA ARG A 96 17.60 -13.27 27.48
C ARG A 96 18.82 -14.14 27.17
N THR A 97 18.89 -14.77 26.00
CA THR A 97 20.13 -15.37 25.50
C THR A 97 20.99 -14.28 24.87
N PRO A 98 22.12 -13.88 25.48
CA PRO A 98 23.13 -13.07 24.80
C PRO A 98 23.83 -13.95 23.77
N ASP A 99 24.05 -13.40 22.58
CA ASP A 99 24.90 -13.93 21.52
C ASP A 99 24.52 -15.28 20.90
N ASP A 100 23.61 -15.23 19.91
CA ASP A 100 23.75 -15.94 18.62
C ASP A 100 22.50 -15.71 17.75
N SER A 101 22.33 -14.48 17.26
CA SER A 101 21.27 -14.20 16.28
C SER A 101 21.78 -13.27 15.19
N VAL A 102 22.76 -13.72 14.42
CA VAL A 102 22.84 -13.32 13.02
C VAL A 102 21.92 -14.27 12.27
N SER A 103 20.73 -13.77 11.91
CA SER A 103 19.71 -14.55 11.18
C SER A 103 20.36 -15.16 9.93
N PRO A 104 20.04 -16.42 9.53
CA PRO A 104 20.55 -17.01 8.29
C PRO A 104 20.29 -16.12 7.07
N GLU A 105 19.21 -15.34 7.12
CA GLU A 105 18.85 -14.32 6.13
C GLU A 105 19.89 -13.20 6.04
N GLU A 106 20.48 -12.77 7.15
CA GLU A 106 21.53 -11.73 7.17
C GLU A 106 22.86 -12.24 6.62
N LYS A 107 23.17 -13.53 6.83
CA LYS A 107 24.35 -14.18 6.26
C LYS A 107 24.25 -14.32 4.74
N LEU A 108 23.08 -14.75 4.24
CA LEU A 108 22.78 -14.81 2.81
C LEU A 108 22.76 -13.41 2.18
N ASN A 109 22.23 -12.42 2.89
CA ASN A 109 22.25 -11.04 2.42
C ASN A 109 23.70 -10.57 2.27
N LYS A 110 24.55 -10.72 3.30
CA LYS A 110 25.97 -10.33 3.22
C LYS A 110 26.71 -10.98 2.05
N ALA A 111 26.49 -12.29 1.82
CA ALA A 111 27.11 -13.01 0.71
C ALA A 111 26.63 -12.49 -0.66
N TRP A 112 25.33 -12.23 -0.79
CA TRP A 112 24.72 -11.66 -2.00
C TRP A 112 25.20 -10.23 -2.27
N TYR A 113 25.31 -9.40 -1.24
CA TYR A 113 25.87 -8.04 -1.32
C TYR A 113 27.34 -8.07 -1.78
N LEU A 114 28.18 -8.94 -1.21
CA LEU A 114 29.58 -9.13 -1.61
C LEU A 114 29.72 -9.58 -3.08
N TRP A 115 28.85 -10.47 -3.54
CA TRP A 115 28.81 -10.90 -4.93
C TRP A 115 28.37 -9.77 -5.88
N LEU A 116 27.39 -8.95 -5.48
CA LEU A 116 27.01 -7.74 -6.22
C LEU A 116 28.15 -6.70 -6.29
N CYS A 117 28.95 -6.56 -5.22
CA CYS A 117 30.13 -5.68 -5.19
C CYS A 117 31.13 -6.04 -6.29
N LEU A 118 31.40 -7.33 -6.42
CA LEU A 118 32.40 -7.89 -7.34
C LEU A 118 31.98 -7.74 -8.80
N LEU A 119 30.68 -7.78 -9.09
CA LEU A 119 30.15 -7.79 -10.46
C LEU A 119 29.92 -6.40 -11.06
N HIS A 120 29.48 -5.42 -10.25
CA HIS A 120 29.01 -4.11 -10.75
C HIS A 120 29.82 -2.89 -10.27
N GLY A 121 30.88 -3.10 -9.47
CA GLY A 121 31.73 -2.03 -8.95
C GLY A 121 31.10 -1.21 -7.80
N THR A 122 31.93 -0.42 -7.12
CA THR A 122 31.63 0.24 -5.83
C THR A 122 30.46 1.24 -5.86
N GLN A 123 30.04 1.68 -7.04
CA GLN A 123 28.95 2.65 -7.21
C GLN A 123 27.57 2.05 -6.92
N CYS A 124 27.37 0.76 -7.18
CA CYS A 124 26.11 0.07 -6.87
C CYS A 124 25.86 -0.05 -5.37
N LEU A 125 26.90 -0.27 -4.55
CA LEU A 125 26.74 -0.52 -3.12
C LEU A 125 26.20 0.68 -2.34
N LYS A 126 26.56 1.90 -2.72
CA LYS A 126 26.04 3.10 -2.09
C LYS A 126 24.51 3.14 -2.17
N ASN A 127 23.94 2.80 -3.33
CA ASN A 127 22.49 2.76 -3.49
C ASN A 127 21.86 1.52 -2.83
N VAL A 128 22.49 0.35 -2.89
CA VAL A 128 21.93 -0.89 -2.32
C VAL A 128 22.00 -0.91 -0.77
N TYR A 129 22.90 -0.14 -0.13
CA TYR A 129 22.96 -0.01 1.33
C TYR A 129 22.18 1.20 1.88
N PHE A 130 22.21 2.34 1.17
CA PHE A 130 21.53 3.58 1.60
C PHE A 130 20.00 3.48 1.50
N PHE A 131 19.48 2.81 0.47
CA PHE A 131 18.02 2.73 0.24
C PHE A 131 17.30 1.84 1.28
N PRO A 132 17.79 0.63 1.64
CA PRO A 132 17.16 -0.21 2.66
C PRO A 132 17.31 0.37 4.07
N GLN A 133 18.41 1.07 4.36
CA GLN A 133 18.62 1.72 5.65
C GLN A 133 17.62 2.88 5.84
N LYS A 134 17.48 3.74 4.82
CA LYS A 134 16.48 4.81 4.80
C LYS A 134 15.05 4.27 4.86
N ALA A 135 14.77 3.17 4.16
CA ALA A 135 13.46 2.52 4.20
C ALA A 135 13.10 1.95 5.59
N LYS A 136 14.08 1.43 6.34
CA LYS A 136 13.89 0.99 7.73
C LYS A 136 13.57 2.16 8.66
N GLU A 137 14.34 3.24 8.55
CA GLU A 137 14.09 4.46 9.33
C GLU A 137 12.72 5.08 9.03
N ASP A 138 12.33 5.14 7.75
CA ASP A 138 11.03 5.67 7.34
C ASP A 138 9.88 4.75 7.80
N TYR A 139 10.06 3.44 7.79
CA TYR A 139 9.11 2.50 8.35
C TYR A 139 8.91 2.70 9.87
N GLU A 140 9.99 2.92 10.61
CA GLU A 140 9.92 3.20 12.06
C GLU A 140 9.23 4.54 12.35
N LYS A 141 9.50 5.58 11.56
CA LYS A 141 8.82 6.88 11.67
C LYS A 141 7.32 6.75 11.40
N ILE A 142 6.94 6.06 10.33
CA ILE A 142 5.53 5.83 9.97
C ILE A 142 4.83 5.00 11.06
N LYS A 143 5.50 3.98 11.61
CA LYS A 143 4.98 3.16 12.71
C LYS A 143 4.74 3.99 13.97
N ALA A 144 5.66 4.90 14.32
CA ALA A 144 5.50 5.81 15.45
C ALA A 144 4.38 6.83 15.24
N GLU A 145 4.23 7.37 14.03
CA GLU A 145 3.13 8.28 13.68
C GLU A 145 1.77 7.57 13.82
N HIS A 146 1.64 6.36 13.29
CA HIS A 146 0.42 5.56 13.43
C HIS A 146 0.08 5.25 14.89
N ALA A 147 1.07 4.97 15.73
CA ALA A 147 0.87 4.75 17.16
C ALA A 147 0.33 6.02 17.84
N ARG A 148 0.96 7.18 17.59
CA ARG A 148 0.51 8.47 18.13
C ARG A 148 -0.91 8.81 17.66
N LYS A 149 -1.21 8.61 16.37
CA LYS A 149 -2.54 8.86 15.79
C LYS A 149 -3.60 7.92 16.37
N LYS A 150 -3.25 6.66 16.62
CA LYS A 150 -4.12 5.69 17.28
C LYS A 150 -4.45 6.12 18.71
N GLU A 151 -3.45 6.53 19.50
CA GLU A 151 -3.69 7.04 20.86
C GLU A 151 -4.57 8.29 20.89
N VAL A 152 -4.33 9.24 19.99
CA VAL A 152 -5.15 10.47 19.90
C VAL A 152 -6.59 10.11 19.55
N ASN A 153 -6.82 9.25 18.56
CA ASN A 153 -8.16 8.81 18.18
C ASN A 153 -8.87 8.04 19.32
N LEU A 154 -8.16 7.19 20.05
CA LEU A 154 -8.71 6.47 21.21
C LEU A 154 -9.07 7.44 22.34
N LYS A 155 -8.19 8.39 22.65
CA LYS A 155 -8.45 9.46 23.64
C LYS A 155 -9.62 10.34 23.23
N GLN A 156 -9.72 10.70 21.96
CA GLN A 156 -10.86 11.46 21.43
C GLN A 156 -12.17 10.65 21.51
N SER A 157 -12.15 9.38 21.10
CA SER A 157 -13.33 8.49 21.17
C SER A 157 -13.81 8.29 22.61
N SER A 158 -12.89 7.97 23.54
CA SER A 158 -13.22 7.82 24.96
C SER A 158 -13.77 9.11 25.58
N TYR A 159 -13.21 10.27 25.26
CA TYR A 159 -13.73 11.58 25.68
C TYR A 159 -15.15 11.83 25.15
N LEU A 160 -15.39 11.55 23.86
CA LEU A 160 -16.71 11.69 23.25
C LEU A 160 -17.75 10.78 23.92
N ILE A 161 -17.38 9.52 24.23
CA ILE A 161 -18.25 8.58 24.93
C ILE A 161 -18.58 9.09 26.34
N LYS A 162 -17.58 9.58 27.10
CA LYS A 162 -17.78 10.17 28.43
C LYS A 162 -18.72 11.38 28.37
N LYS A 163 -18.49 12.31 27.45
CA LYS A 163 -19.34 13.49 27.26
C LYS A 163 -20.78 13.14 26.89
N LYS A 164 -20.99 12.11 26.06
CA LYS A 164 -22.33 11.59 25.73
C LYS A 164 -23.02 10.99 26.96
N MET A 165 -22.28 10.24 27.79
CA MET A 165 -22.80 9.65 29.01
C MET A 165 -23.24 10.71 30.03
N GLU A 166 -22.44 11.76 30.22
CA GLU A 166 -22.76 12.88 31.12
C GLU A 166 -23.99 13.66 30.64
N ALA A 167 -24.06 13.96 29.34
CA ALA A 167 -25.24 14.61 28.75
C ALA A 167 -26.50 13.77 28.96
N PHE A 168 -26.42 12.46 28.70
CA PHE A 168 -27.53 11.54 28.92
C PHE A 168 -27.96 11.52 30.39
N LYS A 169 -27.01 11.51 31.34
CA LYS A 169 -27.32 11.56 32.78
C LYS A 169 -28.09 12.80 33.20
N ILE A 170 -27.85 13.95 32.56
CA ILE A 170 -28.56 15.21 32.87
C ILE A 170 -29.94 15.19 32.21
N LEU A 171 -29.99 14.83 30.94
CA LEU A 171 -31.23 14.87 30.15
C LEU A 171 -32.25 13.80 30.58
N SER A 172 -31.79 12.65 31.08
CA SER A 172 -32.65 11.56 31.54
C SER A 172 -33.17 11.72 32.98
N LYS A 173 -32.78 12.79 33.70
CA LYS A 173 -33.24 13.02 35.07
C LYS A 173 -34.76 13.21 35.10
N LYS A 174 -35.38 12.48 36.01
CA LYS A 174 -36.82 12.56 36.29
C LYS A 174 -37.05 13.21 37.66
N THR A 175 -38.17 13.90 37.79
CA THR A 175 -38.65 14.43 39.07
C THR A 175 -39.14 13.28 39.95
N LYS A 176 -39.41 13.54 41.24
CA LYS A 176 -39.94 12.52 42.18
C LYS A 176 -41.24 11.87 41.69
N LYS A 177 -41.98 12.52 40.79
CA LYS A 177 -43.22 12.05 40.16
C LYS A 177 -42.98 11.29 38.84
N GLY A 178 -41.73 11.08 38.43
CA GLY A 178 -41.37 10.35 37.20
C GLY A 178 -41.41 11.18 35.91
N GLN A 179 -41.80 12.45 35.98
CA GLN A 179 -41.84 13.37 34.83
C GLN A 179 -40.42 13.86 34.48
N PRO A 180 -40.12 14.13 33.19
CA PRO A 180 -38.83 14.71 32.80
C PRO A 180 -38.58 16.06 33.47
N ASN A 181 -37.36 16.30 33.94
CA ASN A 181 -36.99 17.58 34.55
C ASN A 181 -36.57 18.60 33.48
N LEU A 182 -37.55 19.34 32.94
CA LEU A 182 -37.36 20.29 31.85
C LEU A 182 -36.39 21.43 32.18
N ASN A 183 -36.37 21.92 33.42
CA ASN A 183 -35.47 23.01 33.82
C ASN A 183 -34.00 22.63 33.63
N LEU A 184 -33.60 21.45 34.11
CA LEU A 184 -32.23 20.94 33.95
C LEU A 184 -31.87 20.67 32.47
N GLN A 185 -32.85 20.24 31.66
CA GLN A 185 -32.63 20.00 30.22
C GLN A 185 -32.40 21.30 29.47
N VAL A 186 -33.21 22.32 29.74
CA VAL A 186 -33.11 23.64 29.09
C VAL A 186 -31.80 24.33 29.47
N GLU A 187 -31.42 24.34 30.75
CA GLU A 187 -30.15 24.91 31.21
C GLU A 187 -28.94 24.28 30.51
N PHE A 188 -28.91 22.94 30.41
CA PHE A 188 -27.84 22.22 29.72
C PHE A 188 -27.76 22.58 28.23
N LEU A 189 -28.90 22.74 27.56
CA LEU A 189 -28.96 23.13 26.15
C LEU A 189 -28.50 24.57 25.94
N LEU A 190 -28.92 25.50 26.80
CA LEU A 190 -28.49 26.90 26.75
C LEU A 190 -26.97 27.03 26.94
N GLN A 191 -26.40 26.31 27.92
CA GLN A 191 -24.96 26.25 28.13
C GLN A 191 -24.22 25.74 26.89
N LYS A 192 -24.77 24.73 26.21
CA LYS A 192 -24.19 24.18 24.98
C LYS A 192 -24.22 25.15 23.82
N ILE A 193 -25.28 25.96 23.71
CA ILE A 193 -25.37 27.02 22.69
C ILE A 193 -24.27 28.06 22.93
N GLN A 194 -24.11 28.52 24.17
CA GLN A 194 -23.08 29.50 24.56
C GLN A 194 -21.63 29.01 24.38
N GLN A 195 -21.38 27.70 24.52
CA GLN A 195 -20.06 27.11 24.30
C GLN A 195 -19.71 26.89 22.82
N ASN A 196 -20.70 26.94 21.92
CA ASN A 196 -20.51 26.75 20.48
C ASN A 196 -20.47 28.07 19.69
N THR A 197 -20.81 29.19 20.33
CA THR A 197 -20.54 30.56 19.87
C THR A 197 -19.13 30.98 20.23
#